data_AF-A0A723ACB2-F1
#
_entry.id   AF-A0A723ACB2-F1
#
_cell.length_a   1.000
_cell.length_b   1.000
_cell.length_c   1.000
_cell.angle_alpha   90.00
_cell.angle_beta   90.00
_cell.angle_gamma   90.00
#
_symmetry.space_group_name_H-M   'P 1'
#
loop_
_entity.id
_entity.type
_entity.pdbx_description
1 polymer ?
#
loop_
_entity_poly.entity_id
_entity_poly.type
_entity_poly.pdbx_seq_one_letter_code
_entity_poly.pdbx_strand_id
1 'polypeptide(L)'
;MSELKIDNPAQRLLDLLEQGNEYQRTDNCRKVWQKILQVEGMEEHHLLTRLACAIALTGRIIQVREDNFSTLRGKSNHWKSHVDKAFVSQSLNDGWYTFQDNIDDRTLTELGMLSDLFETRGAHAGIAADEIDALLERITQLRSEIRESELSSTMKTKLLKQLSQIQEALESYSISGVEPVMDAVQSTLGLAVLHPEYRSEISKGTNSKFGDKISDLLSDVANVVTVAGALPALTVAVNTALTYIGQ
;
A
#
# COMPACT_ATOMS: atom_id res chain seq x y z
N MET A 1 18.11 4.08 21.69
CA MET A 1 18.12 3.43 20.37
C MET A 1 16.67 3.29 19.97
N SER A 2 16.20 3.99 18.93
CA SER A 2 14.83 3.82 18.46
C SER A 2 14.68 2.41 17.92
N GLU A 3 13.81 1.61 18.51
CA GLU A 3 13.44 0.31 17.96
C GLU A 3 12.90 0.53 16.55
N LEU A 4 13.52 -0.13 15.57
CA LEU A 4 13.06 -0.13 14.19
C LEU A 4 11.72 -0.87 14.17
N LYS A 5 10.61 -0.14 14.08
CA LYS A 5 9.31 -0.79 13.95
C LYS A 5 9.23 -1.43 12.57
N ILE A 6 8.60 -2.59 12.52
CA ILE A 6 8.47 -3.37 11.29
C ILE A 6 7.03 -3.39 10.85
N ASP A 7 6.82 -3.48 9.53
CA ASP A 7 5.49 -3.66 8.98
C ASP A 7 4.91 -5.02 9.44
N ASN A 8 3.59 -5.08 9.65
CA ASN A 8 2.91 -6.30 10.07
C ASN A 8 2.01 -6.86 8.95
N PRO A 9 2.59 -7.54 7.94
CA PRO A 9 1.81 -8.17 6.88
C PRO A 9 1.04 -9.40 7.37
N ALA A 10 1.41 -9.97 8.53
CA ALA A 10 0.69 -11.09 9.14
C ALA A 10 -0.67 -10.62 9.68
N GLN A 11 -0.70 -9.48 10.39
CA GLN A 11 -1.95 -8.86 10.84
C GLN A 11 -2.88 -8.56 9.65
N ARG A 12 -2.37 -7.91 8.59
CA ARG A 12 -3.19 -7.58 7.43
C ARG A 12 -3.80 -8.81 6.76
N LEU A 13 -3.02 -9.88 6.61
CA LEU A 13 -3.55 -11.13 6.05
C LEU A 13 -4.59 -11.74 7.00
N LEU A 14 -4.32 -11.74 8.30
CA LEU A 14 -5.25 -12.24 9.31
C LEU A 14 -6.58 -11.48 9.26
N ASP A 15 -6.54 -10.14 9.24
CA ASP A 15 -7.72 -9.27 9.16
C ASP A 15 -8.57 -9.59 7.91
N LEU A 16 -7.93 -9.83 6.75
CA LEU A 16 -8.64 -10.20 5.52
C LEU A 16 -9.32 -11.57 5.64
N LEU A 17 -8.65 -12.55 6.25
CA LEU A 17 -9.20 -13.89 6.45
C LEU A 17 -10.34 -13.88 7.47
N GLU A 18 -10.20 -13.10 8.54
CA GLU A 18 -11.23 -12.94 9.58
C GLU A 18 -12.48 -12.24 9.04
N GLN A 19 -12.32 -11.18 8.24
CA GLN A 19 -13.46 -10.59 7.51
C GLN A 19 -14.14 -11.63 6.60
N GLY A 20 -13.36 -12.51 5.99
CA GLY A 20 -13.88 -13.64 5.19
C GLY A 20 -14.79 -14.60 5.97
N ASN A 21 -14.63 -14.71 7.29
CA ASN A 21 -15.45 -15.57 8.14
C ASN A 21 -16.84 -14.99 8.43
N GLU A 22 -17.07 -13.72 8.13
CA GLU A 22 -18.38 -13.08 8.28
C GLU A 22 -19.37 -13.46 7.16
N TYR A 23 -18.86 -14.06 6.07
CA TYR A 23 -19.64 -14.43 4.89
C TYR A 23 -20.09 -15.88 4.89
N GLN A 24 -21.20 -16.15 4.22
CA GLN A 24 -21.71 -17.51 4.08
C GLN A 24 -20.91 -18.27 3.04
N ARG A 25 -20.70 -19.57 3.27
CA ARG A 25 -20.01 -20.48 2.33
C ARG A 25 -20.58 -20.43 0.91
N THR A 26 -21.88 -20.20 0.76
CA THR A 26 -22.58 -20.13 -0.54
C THR A 26 -22.55 -18.75 -1.19
N ASP A 27 -22.05 -17.71 -0.52
CA ASP A 27 -21.96 -16.37 -1.09
C ASP A 27 -21.02 -16.40 -2.30
N ASN A 28 -21.33 -15.60 -3.32
CA ASN A 28 -20.48 -15.56 -4.51
C ASN A 28 -19.09 -15.00 -4.16
N CYS A 29 -18.04 -15.76 -4.46
CA CYS A 29 -16.66 -15.48 -4.07
C CYS A 29 -16.17 -14.11 -4.56
N ARG A 30 -16.47 -13.73 -5.81
CA ARG A 30 -16.18 -12.40 -6.36
C ARG A 30 -16.82 -11.28 -5.54
N LYS A 31 -18.09 -11.41 -5.15
CA LYS A 31 -18.78 -10.40 -4.33
C LYS A 31 -18.19 -10.27 -2.93
N VAL A 32 -17.80 -11.39 -2.32
CA VAL A 32 -17.13 -11.39 -1.02
C VAL A 32 -15.81 -10.61 -1.12
N TRP A 33 -14.98 -10.93 -2.12
CA TRP A 33 -13.73 -10.20 -2.33
C TRP A 33 -13.93 -8.72 -2.67
N GLN A 34 -14.95 -8.37 -3.44
CA GLN A 34 -15.25 -6.96 -3.72
C GLN A 34 -15.50 -6.16 -2.45
N LYS A 35 -16.17 -6.76 -1.45
CA LYS A 35 -16.43 -6.12 -0.15
C LYS A 35 -15.17 -6.05 0.71
N ILE A 36 -14.51 -7.19 0.93
CA ILE A 36 -13.29 -7.27 1.78
C ILE A 36 -12.21 -6.34 1.24
N LEU A 37 -12.02 -6.32 -0.09
CA LEU A 37 -11.01 -5.50 -0.74
C LEU A 37 -11.53 -4.10 -1.08
N GLN A 38 -12.75 -3.72 -0.68
CA GLN A 38 -13.32 -2.38 -0.87
C GLN A 38 -13.26 -1.85 -2.32
N VAL A 39 -13.68 -2.70 -3.27
CA VAL A 39 -13.72 -2.39 -4.72
C VAL A 39 -15.12 -2.54 -5.31
N GLU A 40 -16.15 -2.49 -4.47
CA GLU A 40 -17.54 -2.51 -4.93
C GLU A 40 -17.83 -1.34 -5.88
N GLY A 41 -18.45 -1.64 -7.03
CA GLY A 41 -18.75 -0.64 -8.05
C GLY A 41 -17.55 -0.17 -8.88
N MET A 42 -16.35 -0.68 -8.63
CA MET A 42 -15.16 -0.41 -9.44
C MET A 42 -15.04 -1.41 -10.60
N GLU A 43 -14.25 -1.01 -11.61
CA GLU A 43 -13.90 -1.87 -12.74
C GLU A 43 -13.11 -3.11 -12.29
N GLU A 44 -13.30 -4.23 -12.99
CA GLU A 44 -12.75 -5.56 -12.64
C GLU A 44 -11.24 -5.59 -12.35
N HIS A 45 -10.46 -4.76 -13.05
CA HIS A 45 -9.02 -4.71 -12.83
C HIS A 45 -8.63 -4.33 -11.40
N HIS A 46 -9.43 -3.50 -10.70
CA HIS A 46 -9.18 -3.17 -9.30
C HIS A 46 -9.31 -4.40 -8.39
N LEU A 47 -10.31 -5.24 -8.64
CA LEU A 47 -10.48 -6.51 -7.92
C LEU A 47 -9.25 -7.40 -8.12
N LEU A 48 -8.84 -7.60 -9.36
CA LEU A 48 -7.70 -8.47 -9.67
C LEU A 48 -6.38 -7.93 -9.09
N THR A 49 -6.16 -6.61 -9.16
CA THR A 49 -4.97 -5.97 -8.58
C THR A 49 -4.96 -6.11 -7.06
N ARG A 50 -6.05 -5.79 -6.36
CA ARG A 50 -6.09 -5.91 -4.88
C ARG A 50 -6.01 -7.36 -4.41
N LEU A 51 -6.56 -8.30 -5.18
CA LEU A 51 -6.39 -9.73 -4.91
C LEU A 51 -4.90 -10.14 -5.06
N ALA A 52 -4.20 -9.64 -6.07
CA ALA A 52 -2.77 -9.85 -6.22
C ALA A 52 -1.97 -9.26 -5.03
N CYS A 53 -2.35 -8.08 -4.53
CA CYS A 53 -1.77 -7.50 -3.30
C CYS A 53 -2.00 -8.40 -2.08
N ALA A 54 -3.22 -8.94 -1.91
CA ALA A 54 -3.53 -9.86 -0.82
C ALA A 54 -2.70 -11.16 -0.90
N ILE A 55 -2.50 -11.71 -2.10
CA ILE A 55 -1.64 -12.87 -2.33
C ILE A 55 -0.18 -12.55 -1.96
N ALA A 56 0.30 -11.36 -2.32
CA ALA A 56 1.68 -10.93 -2.05
C ALA A 56 2.02 -10.84 -0.56
N LEU A 57 1.02 -10.68 0.33
CA LEU A 57 1.21 -10.71 1.79
C LEU A 57 1.90 -11.99 2.26
N THR A 58 1.60 -13.14 1.64
CA THR A 58 2.25 -14.42 1.99
C THR A 58 3.78 -14.36 1.83
N GLY A 59 4.27 -13.72 0.76
CA GLY A 59 5.69 -13.49 0.51
C GLY A 59 6.26 -12.47 1.48
N ARG A 60 5.55 -11.37 1.73
CA ARG A 60 5.99 -10.30 2.65
C ARG A 60 6.11 -10.80 4.09
N ILE A 61 5.22 -11.65 4.56
CA ILE A 61 5.33 -12.30 5.89
C ILE A 61 6.64 -13.08 6.02
N ILE A 62 7.00 -13.86 5.00
CA ILE A 62 8.27 -14.60 5.00
C ILE A 62 9.44 -13.65 5.02
N GLN A 63 9.43 -12.62 4.16
CA GLN A 63 10.50 -11.63 4.09
C GLN A 63 10.72 -10.93 5.44
N VAL A 64 9.65 -10.39 6.05
CA VAL A 64 9.73 -9.73 7.36
C VAL A 64 10.27 -10.69 8.43
N ARG A 65 9.84 -11.95 8.41
CA ARG A 65 10.33 -12.98 9.33
C ARG A 65 11.83 -13.26 9.14
N GLU A 66 12.29 -13.43 7.90
CA GLU A 66 13.70 -13.74 7.63
C GLU A 66 14.62 -12.53 7.92
N ASP A 67 14.19 -11.32 7.55
CA ASP A 67 14.98 -10.09 7.72
C ASP A 67 15.13 -9.71 9.20
N ASN A 68 14.10 -9.96 10.01
CA ASN A 68 14.06 -9.47 11.40
C ASN A 68 14.17 -10.59 12.45
N PHE A 69 13.83 -11.83 12.11
CA PHE A 69 13.74 -12.96 13.05
C PHE A 69 14.47 -14.21 12.51
N SER A 70 15.61 -14.02 11.83
CA SER A 70 16.40 -15.11 11.23
C SER A 70 16.80 -16.24 12.20
N THR A 71 16.88 -15.98 13.51
CA THR A 71 17.24 -16.95 14.55
C THR A 71 16.06 -17.77 15.07
N LEU A 72 14.84 -17.52 14.59
CA LEU A 72 13.63 -18.22 15.03
C LEU A 72 13.71 -19.72 14.65
N ARG A 73 13.65 -20.60 15.65
CA ARG A 73 13.81 -22.06 15.44
C ARG A 73 12.57 -22.73 14.85
N GLY A 74 11.38 -22.16 15.04
CA GLY A 74 10.11 -22.72 14.56
C GLY A 74 9.63 -22.02 13.29
N LYS A 75 9.89 -22.60 12.12
CA LYS A 75 9.37 -22.11 10.83
C LYS A 75 8.24 -23.02 10.35
N SER A 76 7.04 -22.84 10.91
CA SER A 76 5.86 -23.51 10.33
C SER A 76 5.59 -22.96 8.94
N ASN A 77 5.30 -23.87 8.01
CA ASN A 77 4.83 -23.55 6.66
C ASN A 77 3.36 -23.97 6.46
N HIS A 78 2.68 -24.41 7.52
CA HIS A 78 1.31 -24.90 7.44
C HIS A 78 0.37 -23.78 6.99
N TRP A 79 0.35 -22.65 7.71
CA TRP A 79 -0.45 -21.48 7.33
C TRP A 79 -0.22 -21.09 5.86
N LYS A 80 1.03 -21.05 5.41
CA LYS A 80 1.38 -20.63 4.05
C LYS A 80 0.80 -21.59 3.03
N SER A 81 0.98 -22.90 3.24
CA SER A 81 0.47 -23.91 2.32
C SER A 81 -1.06 -23.84 2.18
N HIS A 82 -1.77 -23.54 3.28
CA HIS A 82 -3.22 -23.41 3.29
C HIS A 82 -3.70 -22.13 2.60
N VAL A 83 -3.07 -20.99 2.92
CA VAL A 83 -3.38 -19.71 2.28
C VAL A 83 -3.07 -19.74 0.78
N ASP A 84 -1.90 -20.25 0.39
CA ASP A 84 -1.54 -20.43 -1.04
C ASP A 84 -2.58 -21.29 -1.76
N LYS A 85 -2.95 -22.42 -1.14
CA LYS A 85 -3.96 -23.32 -1.70
C LYS A 85 -5.30 -22.63 -1.85
N ALA A 86 -5.76 -21.88 -0.84
CA ALA A 86 -7.01 -21.12 -0.88
C ALA A 86 -7.03 -20.14 -2.05
N PHE A 87 -5.95 -19.36 -2.23
CA PHE A 87 -5.84 -18.40 -3.33
C PHE A 87 -5.78 -19.06 -4.71
N VAL A 88 -5.19 -20.25 -4.83
CA VAL A 88 -5.10 -21.00 -6.09
C VAL A 88 -6.40 -21.74 -6.42
N SER A 89 -7.09 -22.27 -5.40
CA SER A 89 -8.29 -23.10 -5.59
C SER A 89 -9.58 -22.30 -5.73
N GLN A 90 -9.59 -21.04 -5.31
CA GLN A 90 -10.78 -20.21 -5.38
C GLN A 90 -11.33 -20.13 -6.81
N SER A 91 -12.65 -20.11 -6.91
CA SER A 91 -13.33 -19.76 -8.15
C SER A 91 -14.15 -18.51 -7.92
N LEU A 92 -13.72 -17.39 -8.53
CA LEU A 92 -14.41 -16.10 -8.38
C LEU A 92 -15.89 -16.17 -8.78
N ASN A 93 -16.25 -17.09 -9.68
CA ASN A 93 -17.61 -17.24 -10.17
C ASN A 93 -18.43 -18.29 -9.40
N ASP A 94 -17.83 -18.96 -8.41
CA ASP A 94 -18.47 -19.98 -7.57
C ASP A 94 -18.73 -19.42 -6.15
N GLY A 95 -19.13 -20.28 -5.23
CA GLY A 95 -19.31 -19.96 -3.82
C GLY A 95 -17.99 -19.75 -3.07
N TRP A 96 -18.07 -18.99 -1.99
CA TRP A 96 -16.98 -18.63 -1.09
C TRP A 96 -16.26 -19.83 -0.48
N TYR A 97 -16.96 -20.95 -0.33
CA TYR A 97 -16.40 -22.23 0.11
C TYR A 97 -15.15 -22.65 -0.68
N THR A 98 -15.03 -22.28 -1.97
CA THR A 98 -13.86 -22.60 -2.80
C THR A 98 -12.56 -21.95 -2.29
N PHE A 99 -12.67 -20.86 -1.53
CA PHE A 99 -11.57 -20.22 -0.80
C PHE A 99 -11.59 -20.64 0.67
N GLN A 100 -12.71 -20.40 1.37
CA GLN A 100 -12.81 -20.51 2.83
C GLN A 100 -12.51 -21.92 3.37
N ASP A 101 -12.91 -22.98 2.66
CA ASP A 101 -12.72 -24.36 3.14
C ASP A 101 -11.24 -24.78 3.20
N ASN A 102 -10.32 -23.99 2.63
CA ASN A 102 -8.88 -24.23 2.73
C ASN A 102 -8.22 -23.51 3.91
N ILE A 103 -8.93 -22.61 4.60
CA ILE A 103 -8.43 -21.86 5.76
C ILE A 103 -8.96 -22.55 7.02
N ASP A 104 -8.05 -23.12 7.82
CA ASP A 104 -8.41 -23.77 9.08
C ASP A 104 -8.00 -22.95 10.31
N ASP A 105 -8.52 -23.33 11.48
CA ASP A 105 -8.25 -22.63 12.75
C ASP A 105 -6.74 -22.56 13.06
N ARG A 106 -5.99 -23.59 12.65
CA ARG A 106 -4.54 -23.63 12.82
C ARG A 106 -3.86 -22.55 11.96
N THR A 107 -4.32 -22.34 10.74
CA THR A 107 -3.82 -21.28 9.84
C THR A 107 -4.01 -19.91 10.47
N LEU A 108 -5.20 -19.62 11.01
CA LEU A 108 -5.48 -18.36 11.72
C LEU A 108 -4.61 -18.22 12.97
N THR A 109 -4.47 -19.29 13.77
CA THR A 109 -3.63 -19.27 14.98
C THR A 109 -2.16 -19.01 14.66
N GLU A 110 -1.62 -19.65 13.61
CA GLU A 110 -0.23 -19.44 13.19
C GLU A 110 0.01 -18.02 12.65
N LEU A 111 -0.96 -17.45 11.93
CA LEU A 111 -0.92 -16.05 11.50
C LEU A 111 -1.01 -15.07 12.68
N GLY A 112 -1.88 -15.33 13.66
CA GLY A 112 -1.97 -14.56 14.90
C GLY A 112 -0.64 -14.57 15.67
N MET A 113 -0.03 -15.74 15.86
CA MET A 113 1.30 -15.82 16.49
C MET A 113 2.40 -15.07 15.72
N LEU A 114 2.35 -15.07 14.38
CA LEU A 114 3.28 -14.28 13.57
C LEU A 114 3.01 -12.78 13.70
N SER A 115 1.74 -12.38 13.78
CA SER A 115 1.34 -11.01 14.03
C SER A 115 1.89 -10.54 15.38
N ASP A 116 1.59 -11.25 16.46
CA ASP A 116 2.07 -10.96 17.81
C ASP A 116 3.60 -10.88 17.85
N LEU A 117 4.28 -11.81 17.16
CA LEU A 117 5.74 -11.81 17.03
C LEU A 117 6.24 -10.53 16.36
N PHE A 118 5.62 -10.10 15.27
CA PHE A 118 6.01 -8.88 14.56
C PHE A 118 5.78 -7.64 15.42
N GLU A 119 4.68 -7.59 16.17
CA GLU A 119 4.39 -6.51 17.11
C GLU A 119 5.46 -6.37 18.21
N THR A 120 6.15 -7.45 18.60
CA THR A 120 7.25 -7.37 19.59
C THR A 120 8.43 -6.48 19.16
N ARG A 121 8.56 -6.17 17.87
CA ARG A 121 9.56 -5.23 17.34
C ARG A 121 9.04 -3.78 17.28
N GLY A 122 7.84 -3.54 17.81
CA GLY A 122 7.16 -2.27 17.83
C GLY A 122 5.96 -2.27 16.89
N ALA A 123 4.78 -1.95 17.42
CA ALA A 123 3.57 -1.78 16.63
C ALA A 123 3.69 -0.54 15.72
N HIS A 124 3.52 -0.75 14.40
CA HIS A 124 3.30 0.36 13.49
C HIS A 124 2.01 1.08 13.91
N ALA A 125 2.05 2.41 14.04
CA ALA A 125 0.78 3.14 14.00
C ALA A 125 0.35 3.01 12.55
N GLY A 126 -0.77 2.37 12.22
CA GLY A 126 -1.27 2.44 10.84
C GLY A 126 -1.41 3.91 10.42
N ILE A 127 -1.43 4.18 9.11
CA ILE A 127 -1.91 5.48 8.63
C ILE A 127 -3.39 5.57 8.98
N ALA A 128 -3.83 6.67 9.58
CA ALA A 128 -5.24 6.83 9.92
C ALA A 128 -6.08 7.02 8.64
N ALA A 129 -7.30 6.44 8.62
CA ALA A 129 -8.14 6.43 7.42
C ALA A 129 -8.50 7.86 6.94
N ASP A 130 -8.72 8.78 7.88
CA ASP A 130 -8.98 10.19 7.61
C ASP A 130 -7.78 10.91 6.99
N GLU A 131 -6.54 10.55 7.36
CA GLU A 131 -5.33 11.05 6.70
C GLU A 131 -5.22 10.55 5.26
N ILE A 132 -5.58 9.29 5.00
CA ILE A 132 -5.61 8.72 3.63
C ILE A 132 -6.65 9.47 2.80
N ASP A 133 -7.87 9.60 3.30
CA ASP A 133 -8.97 10.26 2.59
C ASP A 133 -8.63 11.71 2.24
N ALA A 134 -8.02 12.45 3.17
CA ALA A 134 -7.56 13.82 2.93
C ALA A 134 -6.49 13.90 1.83
N LEU A 135 -5.56 12.94 1.78
CA LEU A 135 -4.54 12.87 0.72
C LEU A 135 -5.16 12.51 -0.65
N LEU A 136 -6.11 11.57 -0.68
CA LEU A 136 -6.83 11.17 -1.90
C LEU A 136 -7.66 12.31 -2.48
N GLU A 137 -8.32 13.10 -1.63
CA GLU A 137 -9.07 14.29 -2.05
C GLU A 137 -8.13 15.32 -2.72
N ARG A 138 -6.98 15.60 -2.10
CA ARG A 138 -5.96 16.51 -2.66
C ARG A 138 -5.41 16.01 -3.99
N ILE A 139 -5.14 14.71 -4.11
CA ILE A 139 -4.70 14.13 -5.38
C ILE A 139 -5.78 14.31 -6.46
N THR A 140 -7.05 14.06 -6.12
CA THR A 140 -8.18 14.22 -7.04
C THR A 140 -8.29 15.67 -7.55
N GLN A 141 -8.21 16.63 -6.63
CA GLN A 141 -8.22 18.05 -6.97
C GLN A 141 -7.06 18.41 -7.91
N LEU A 142 -5.84 18.03 -7.53
CA LEU A 142 -4.64 18.34 -8.29
C LEU A 142 -4.66 17.72 -9.70
N ARG A 143 -5.18 16.49 -9.84
CA ARG A 143 -5.39 15.84 -11.14
C ARG A 143 -6.36 16.63 -12.02
N SER A 144 -7.45 17.16 -11.46
CA SER A 144 -8.39 18.00 -12.21
C SER A 144 -7.72 19.27 -12.72
N GLU A 145 -7.01 19.98 -11.84
CA GLU A 145 -6.31 21.22 -12.20
C GLU A 145 -5.23 21.01 -13.26
N ILE A 146 -4.49 19.90 -13.22
CA ILE A 146 -3.49 19.55 -14.24
C ILE A 146 -4.16 19.29 -15.58
N ARG A 147 -5.31 18.59 -15.61
CA ARG A 147 -6.05 18.32 -16.86
C ARG A 147 -6.51 19.61 -17.52
N GLU A 148 -6.99 20.57 -16.73
CA GLU A 148 -7.49 21.88 -17.17
C GLU A 148 -6.38 22.92 -17.44
N SER A 149 -5.12 22.61 -17.13
CA SER A 149 -4.01 23.54 -17.32
C SER A 149 -3.59 23.71 -18.78
N GLU A 150 -2.80 24.73 -19.07
CA GLU A 150 -2.17 24.96 -20.37
C GLU A 150 -0.84 24.19 -20.55
N LEU A 151 -0.55 23.21 -19.68
CA LEU A 151 0.65 22.38 -19.79
C LEU A 151 0.65 21.54 -21.07
N SER A 152 1.85 21.23 -21.57
CA SER A 152 2.01 20.31 -22.70
C SER A 152 1.39 18.94 -22.41
N SER A 153 0.89 18.26 -23.44
CA SER A 153 0.30 16.91 -23.31
C SER A 153 1.27 15.92 -22.67
N THR A 154 2.56 16.00 -23.03
CA THR A 154 3.64 15.21 -22.45
C THR A 154 3.79 15.47 -20.96
N MET A 155 3.76 16.73 -20.53
CA MET A 155 3.90 17.09 -19.12
C MET A 155 2.69 16.65 -18.30
N LYS A 156 1.47 16.91 -18.79
CA LYS A 156 0.23 16.41 -18.16
C LYS A 156 0.29 14.90 -17.95
N THR A 157 0.73 14.17 -18.97
CA THR A 157 0.85 12.70 -18.91
C THR A 157 1.82 12.26 -17.81
N LYS A 158 3.00 12.90 -17.71
CA LYS A 158 3.99 12.58 -16.66
C LYS A 158 3.43 12.83 -15.26
N LEU A 159 2.86 14.02 -15.02
CA LEU A 159 2.32 14.41 -13.72
C LEU A 159 1.14 13.53 -13.31
N LEU A 160 0.18 13.34 -14.20
CA LEU A 160 -1.00 12.50 -13.94
C LEU A 160 -0.61 11.04 -13.68
N LYS A 161 0.42 10.53 -14.36
CA LYS A 161 0.94 9.17 -14.11
C LYS A 161 1.49 9.05 -12.68
N GLN A 162 2.34 9.99 -12.25
CA GLN A 162 2.91 9.94 -10.90
C GLN A 162 1.84 10.07 -9.81
N LEU A 163 0.88 11.00 -9.99
CA LEU A 163 -0.25 11.13 -9.07
C LEU A 163 -1.11 9.87 -9.02
N SER A 164 -1.30 9.17 -10.14
CA SER A 164 -2.04 7.91 -10.16
C SER A 164 -1.34 6.80 -9.39
N GLN A 165 0.00 6.75 -9.43
CA GLN A 165 0.76 5.75 -8.68
C GLN A 165 0.67 5.98 -7.18
N ILE A 166 0.75 7.24 -6.74
CA ILE A 166 0.57 7.60 -5.32
C ILE A 166 -0.87 7.29 -4.88
N GLN A 167 -1.86 7.65 -5.69
CA GLN A 167 -3.27 7.36 -5.43
C GLN A 167 -3.52 5.87 -5.23
N GLU A 168 -3.07 5.02 -6.16
CA GLU A 168 -3.27 3.57 -6.11
C GLU A 168 -2.57 2.93 -4.88
N ALA A 169 -1.39 3.43 -4.52
CA ALA A 169 -0.68 2.96 -3.33
C ALA A 169 -1.42 3.34 -2.03
N LEU A 170 -2.01 4.55 -1.96
CA LEU A 170 -2.81 5.00 -0.83
C LEU A 170 -4.13 4.22 -0.72
N GLU A 171 -4.86 4.06 -1.84
CA GLU A 171 -6.13 3.32 -1.89
C GLU A 171 -5.99 1.85 -1.51
N SER A 172 -4.82 1.25 -1.76
CA SER A 172 -4.53 -0.15 -1.42
C SER A 172 -3.73 -0.32 -0.13
N TYR A 173 -3.47 0.77 0.63
CA TYR A 173 -2.60 0.75 1.82
C TYR A 173 -3.03 -0.26 2.89
N SER A 174 -4.34 -0.41 3.10
CA SER A 174 -4.90 -1.36 4.09
C SER A 174 -4.45 -2.80 3.82
N ILE A 175 -4.18 -3.14 2.55
CA ILE A 175 -3.71 -4.45 2.12
C ILE A 175 -2.19 -4.44 1.96
N SER A 176 -1.67 -3.50 1.18
CA SER A 176 -0.28 -3.52 0.70
C SER A 176 0.71 -2.89 1.67
N GLY A 177 0.24 -2.21 2.71
CA GLY A 177 1.08 -1.53 3.69
C GLY A 177 1.85 -0.34 3.12
N VAL A 178 2.90 0.05 3.84
CA VAL A 178 3.58 1.34 3.65
C VAL A 178 4.56 1.37 2.46
N GLU A 179 5.08 0.21 2.08
CA GLU A 179 6.16 0.07 1.10
C GLU A 179 5.78 0.57 -0.31
N PRO A 180 4.61 0.22 -0.90
CA PRO A 180 4.21 0.78 -2.19
C PRO A 180 4.00 2.29 -2.18
N VAL A 181 3.55 2.85 -1.05
CA VAL A 181 3.36 4.31 -0.90
C VAL A 181 4.73 5.01 -0.96
N MET A 182 5.72 4.44 -0.29
CA MET A 182 7.10 4.92 -0.34
C MET A 182 7.67 4.80 -1.76
N ASP A 183 7.50 3.67 -2.43
CA ASP A 183 7.99 3.45 -3.79
C ASP A 183 7.40 4.47 -4.77
N ALA A 184 6.12 4.80 -4.65
CA ALA A 184 5.46 5.82 -5.47
C ALA A 184 6.08 7.22 -5.24
N VAL A 185 6.35 7.60 -3.98
CA VAL A 185 7.03 8.86 -3.64
C VAL A 185 8.45 8.89 -4.21
N GLN A 186 9.22 7.82 -4.02
CA GLN A 186 10.59 7.71 -4.53
C GLN A 186 10.64 7.75 -6.06
N SER A 187 9.71 7.07 -6.73
CA SER A 187 9.60 7.09 -8.20
C SER A 187 9.34 8.51 -8.71
N THR A 188 8.45 9.25 -8.02
CA THR A 188 8.12 10.64 -8.36
C THR A 188 9.34 11.55 -8.26
N LEU A 189 10.11 11.42 -7.17
CA LEU A 189 11.34 12.19 -6.97
C LEU A 189 12.45 11.77 -7.95
N GLY A 190 12.60 10.47 -8.20
CA GLY A 190 13.57 9.94 -9.16
C GLY A 190 13.33 10.45 -10.58
N LEU A 191 12.07 10.57 -10.99
CA LEU A 191 11.72 11.15 -12.29
C LEU A 191 12.15 12.63 -12.41
N ALA A 192 12.10 13.38 -11.32
CA ALA A 192 12.55 14.78 -11.25
C ALA A 192 14.05 14.92 -11.47
N VAL A 193 14.85 13.99 -10.94
CA VAL A 193 16.29 13.96 -11.16
C VAL A 193 16.63 13.75 -12.64
N LEU A 194 15.84 12.93 -13.34
CA LEU A 194 16.11 12.55 -14.74
C LEU A 194 15.53 13.52 -15.78
N HIS A 195 14.52 14.32 -15.41
CA HIS A 195 13.81 15.18 -16.35
C HIS A 195 13.70 16.63 -15.83
N PRO A 196 14.57 17.55 -16.29
CA PRO A 196 14.59 18.93 -15.81
C PRO A 196 13.25 19.67 -15.94
N GLU A 197 12.54 19.49 -17.06
CA GLU A 197 11.21 20.09 -17.29
C GLU A 197 10.17 19.58 -16.29
N TYR A 198 10.23 18.29 -15.93
CA TYR A 198 9.32 17.73 -14.94
C TYR A 198 9.66 18.23 -13.54
N ARG A 199 10.97 18.30 -13.24
CA ARG A 199 11.50 18.89 -12.02
C ARG A 199 11.02 20.33 -11.81
N SER A 200 11.05 21.17 -12.84
CA SER A 200 10.54 22.55 -12.72
C SER A 200 9.05 22.59 -12.38
N GLU A 201 8.26 21.61 -12.81
CA GLU A 201 6.81 21.58 -12.56
C GLU A 201 6.44 21.10 -11.15
N ILE A 202 7.31 20.37 -10.46
CA ILE A 202 7.00 19.77 -9.15
C ILE A 202 7.74 20.40 -7.96
N SER A 203 8.74 21.25 -8.20
CA SER A 203 9.56 21.85 -7.15
C SER A 203 9.00 23.14 -6.58
N LYS A 204 9.17 23.36 -5.28
CA LYS A 204 8.85 24.64 -4.62
C LYS A 204 9.68 25.79 -5.18
N GLY A 205 9.08 26.97 -5.22
CA GLY A 205 9.79 28.22 -5.58
C GLY A 205 10.20 28.31 -7.05
N THR A 206 9.81 27.34 -7.88
CA THR A 206 9.78 27.53 -9.32
C THR A 206 8.53 28.33 -9.67
N ASN A 207 8.53 29.09 -10.77
CA ASN A 207 7.32 29.78 -11.26
C ASN A 207 6.25 28.78 -11.80
N SER A 208 6.29 27.51 -11.39
CA SER A 208 5.32 26.49 -11.73
C SER A 208 4.01 26.73 -11.00
N LYS A 209 2.91 26.50 -11.72
CA LYS A 209 1.55 26.49 -11.15
C LYS A 209 1.36 25.35 -10.13
N PHE A 210 2.13 24.28 -10.22
CA PHE A 210 1.94 23.03 -9.47
C PHE A 210 3.08 22.67 -8.52
N GLY A 211 4.20 23.41 -8.57
CA GLY A 211 5.41 23.09 -7.83
C GLY A 211 5.18 22.96 -6.33
N ASP A 212 4.57 23.98 -5.73
CA ASP A 212 4.25 23.98 -4.29
C ASP A 212 3.26 22.87 -3.94
N LYS A 213 2.18 22.71 -4.72
CA LYS A 213 1.12 21.71 -4.45
C LYS A 213 1.64 20.28 -4.48
N ILE A 214 2.48 19.94 -5.47
CA ILE A 214 3.06 18.60 -5.60
C ILE A 214 4.12 18.36 -4.53
N SER A 215 4.99 19.35 -4.29
CA SER A 215 5.99 19.25 -3.22
C SER A 215 5.33 19.05 -1.85
N ASP A 216 4.29 19.83 -1.53
CA ASP A 216 3.54 19.69 -0.28
C ASP A 216 2.88 18.32 -0.18
N LEU A 217 2.22 17.85 -1.24
CA LEU A 217 1.62 16.52 -1.27
C LEU A 217 2.67 15.42 -0.99
N LEU A 218 3.84 15.48 -1.63
CA LEU A 218 4.91 14.51 -1.42
C LEU A 218 5.44 14.55 0.02
N SER A 219 5.63 15.74 0.58
CA SER A 219 6.04 15.92 1.97
C SER A 219 5.00 15.35 2.95
N ASP A 220 3.72 15.57 2.69
CA ASP A 220 2.63 15.10 3.55
C ASP A 220 2.47 13.58 3.49
N VAL A 221 2.51 12.99 2.29
CA VAL A 221 2.53 11.53 2.12
C VAL A 221 3.75 10.93 2.84
N ALA A 222 4.93 11.54 2.71
CA ALA A 222 6.14 11.09 3.38
C ALA A 222 6.06 11.21 4.92
N ASN A 223 5.40 12.26 5.42
CA ASN A 223 5.15 12.46 6.85
C ASN A 223 4.28 11.36 7.42
N VAL A 224 3.16 11.10 6.77
CA VAL A 224 2.22 10.06 7.17
C VAL A 224 2.88 8.67 7.11
N VAL A 225 3.67 8.39 6.07
CA VAL A 225 4.51 7.18 6.00
C VAL A 225 5.57 7.11 7.10
N THR A 226 6.18 8.24 7.46
CA THR A 226 7.22 8.29 8.52
C THR A 226 6.62 7.98 9.88
N VAL A 227 5.45 8.56 10.18
CA VAL A 227 4.68 8.32 11.40
C VAL A 227 4.24 6.86 11.46
N ALA A 228 3.77 6.32 10.33
CA ALA A 228 3.20 4.98 10.29
C ALA A 228 4.25 3.86 10.22
N GLY A 229 5.20 3.97 9.29
CA GLY A 229 6.12 2.90 8.89
C GLY A 229 7.47 2.86 9.62
N ALA A 230 7.70 3.71 10.64
CA ALA A 230 8.94 3.77 11.39
C ALA A 230 10.23 3.81 10.56
N LEU A 231 10.19 4.54 9.44
CA LEU A 231 11.38 4.99 8.73
C LEU A 231 11.70 6.40 9.23
N PRO A 232 12.43 6.57 10.35
CA PRO A 232 12.75 7.88 10.92
C PRO A 232 13.76 8.59 10.02
N ALA A 233 13.29 9.13 8.90
CA ALA A 233 13.96 10.09 8.03
C ALA A 233 13.26 10.23 6.67
N LEU A 234 12.20 9.48 6.31
CA LEU A 234 11.65 9.58 4.95
C LEU A 234 11.19 11.01 4.65
N THR A 235 10.46 11.64 5.56
CA THR A 235 10.09 13.06 5.43
C THR A 235 11.30 13.97 5.25
N VAL A 236 12.37 13.73 6.03
CA VAL A 236 13.62 14.50 5.94
C VAL A 236 14.29 14.29 4.59
N ALA A 237 14.37 13.05 4.11
CA ALA A 237 14.95 12.69 2.83
C ALA A 237 14.15 13.28 1.66
N VAL A 238 12.82 13.23 1.72
CA VAL A 238 11.91 13.83 0.74
C VAL A 238 12.08 15.35 0.73
N ASN A 239 12.04 16.01 1.89
CA ASN A 239 12.25 17.45 1.98
C ASN A 239 13.64 17.87 1.49
N THR A 240 14.66 17.07 1.79
CA THR A 240 16.04 17.30 1.30
C THR A 240 16.10 17.15 -0.21
N ALA A 241 15.52 16.09 -0.77
CA ALA A 241 15.46 15.87 -2.21
C ALA A 241 14.70 17.02 -2.90
N LEU A 242 13.54 17.42 -2.38
CA LEU A 242 12.77 18.55 -2.90
C LEU A 242 13.58 19.86 -2.86
N THR A 243 14.38 20.08 -1.81
CA THR A 243 15.26 21.26 -1.71
C THR A 243 16.34 21.24 -2.78
N TYR A 244 17.03 20.11 -2.98
CA TYR A 244 18.05 19.99 -4.02
C TYR A 244 17.47 20.02 -5.43
N ILE A 245 16.25 19.50 -5.62
CA ILE A 245 15.52 19.58 -6.88
C ILE A 245 14.95 21.01 -7.09
N GLY A 246 14.78 21.82 -6.05
CA GLY A 246 14.41 23.24 -6.18
C GLY A 246 15.54 24.19 -6.62
N GLN A 247 16.81 23.76 -6.60
CA GLN A 247 18.00 24.57 -6.94
C GLN A 247 18.41 24.47 -8.41
#